data_AF-A0A924TGU2-F1
#
_entry.id   AF-A0A924TGU2-F1
#
_cell.length_a   1.000
_cell.length_b   1.000
_cell.length_c   1.000
_cell.angle_alpha   90.00
_cell.angle_beta   90.00
_cell.angle_gamma   90.00
#
_symmetry.space_group_name_H-M   'P 1'
#
loop_
_entity.id
_entity.type
_entity.pdbx_description
1 polymer ?
#
loop_
_entity_poly.entity_id
_entity_poly.type
_entity_poly.pdbx_seq_one_letter_code
_entity_poly.pdbx_strand_id
1 'polypeptide(L)'
;MADLTNILHNNDELTDEQLMSYLQGNLLEEERNTIEQQMVEDDFTNDAVEGLETLTNKAQLPDYVEQLNRQLQKNIATKKQRKAKRKLKDNPWIVIAIGIILMICVLGYYVLYLKKITT
;
A
#
# COMPACT_ATOMS: atom_id res chain seq x y z
N MET A 1 -11.85 -0.24 -17.58
CA MET A 1 -10.97 -0.04 -16.41
C MET A 1 -11.24 1.38 -15.96
N ALA A 2 -11.68 1.59 -14.71
CA ALA A 2 -12.05 2.92 -14.24
C ALA A 2 -10.81 3.84 -14.26
N ASP A 3 -10.98 5.03 -14.83
CA ASP A 3 -9.94 6.00 -15.10
C ASP A 3 -9.58 6.74 -13.81
N LEU A 4 -8.71 6.15 -12.98
CA LEU A 4 -8.26 6.72 -11.69
C LEU A 4 -7.57 8.08 -11.83
N THR A 5 -7.12 8.42 -13.04
CA THR A 5 -6.43 9.68 -13.35
C THR A 5 -7.36 10.89 -13.39
N ASN A 6 -8.68 10.70 -13.52
CA ASN A 6 -9.67 11.78 -13.49
C ASN A 6 -10.07 12.22 -12.06
N ILE A 7 -9.75 11.44 -11.02
CA ILE A 7 -10.07 11.78 -9.63
C ILE A 7 -9.07 12.80 -9.06
N LEU A 8 -7.88 12.93 -9.67
CA LEU A 8 -6.76 13.70 -9.12
C LEU A 8 -6.32 14.86 -10.03
N HIS A 9 -7.12 15.22 -11.03
CA HIS A 9 -6.79 16.29 -11.99
C HIS A 9 -7.99 17.20 -12.19
N ASN A 10 -8.25 18.08 -11.22
CA ASN A 10 -8.88 19.36 -11.49
C ASN A 10 -7.80 20.44 -11.37
N ASN A 11 -7.56 21.19 -12.45
CA ASN A 11 -6.48 22.18 -12.52
C ASN A 11 -6.89 23.56 -11.96
N ASP A 12 -8.14 23.69 -11.49
CA ASP A 12 -8.69 24.88 -10.81
C ASP A 12 -8.85 24.66 -9.29
N GLU A 13 -8.29 23.56 -8.77
CA GLU A 13 -8.44 23.10 -7.38
C GLU A 13 -7.44 23.83 -6.47
N LEU A 14 -7.90 24.25 -5.29
CA LEU A 14 -7.08 24.87 -4.24
C LEU A 14 -5.82 24.05 -3.96
N THR A 15 -4.65 24.68 -3.93
CA THR A 15 -3.42 23.93 -3.64
C THR A 15 -3.32 23.56 -2.17
N ASP A 16 -2.69 22.41 -1.87
CA ASP A 16 -2.41 21.97 -0.50
C ASP A 16 -1.69 23.04 0.34
N GLU A 17 -0.82 23.83 -0.30
CA GLU A 17 -0.04 24.91 0.32
C GLU A 17 -0.92 26.11 0.70
N GLN A 18 -1.89 26.47 -0.15
CA GLN A 18 -2.87 27.51 0.14
C GLN A 18 -3.80 27.09 1.28
N LEU A 19 -4.30 25.85 1.27
CA LEU A 19 -5.13 25.29 2.34
C LEU A 19 -4.38 25.22 3.68
N MET A 20 -3.10 24.85 3.66
CA MET A 20 -2.26 24.85 4.86
C MET A 20 -2.09 26.27 5.41
N SER A 21 -1.84 27.26 4.55
CA SER A 21 -1.69 28.66 4.95
C SER A 21 -2.98 29.25 5.53
N TYR A 22 -4.12 28.89 4.94
CA TYR A 22 -5.46 29.21 5.43
C TYR A 22 -5.70 28.63 6.83
N LEU A 23 -5.43 27.33 7.02
CA LEU A 23 -5.57 26.66 8.31
C LEU A 23 -4.67 27.28 9.38
N GLN A 24 -3.46 27.69 9.04
CA GLN A 24 -2.52 28.31 9.98
C GLN A 24 -2.87 29.76 10.34
N GLY A 25 -3.78 30.42 9.61
CA GLY A 25 -4.17 31.81 9.84
C GLY A 25 -3.14 32.84 9.39
N ASN A 26 -2.27 32.48 8.44
CA ASN A 26 -1.16 33.32 7.96
C ASN A 26 -1.51 34.16 6.71
N LEU A 27 -2.78 34.20 6.30
CA LEU A 27 -3.24 34.87 5.09
C LEU A 27 -3.85 36.25 5.36
N LEU A 28 -3.76 37.14 4.37
CA LEU A 28 -4.50 38.41 4.37
C LEU A 28 -6.01 38.16 4.21
N GLU A 29 -6.83 39.10 4.68
CA GLU A 29 -8.29 38.95 4.69
C GLU A 29 -8.90 38.83 3.28
N GLU A 30 -8.29 39.50 2.29
CA GLU A 30 -8.66 39.34 0.88
C GLU A 30 -8.36 37.93 0.35
N GLU A 31 -7.17 37.40 0.63
CA GLU A 31 -6.75 36.05 0.20
C GLU A 31 -7.62 34.97 0.86
N ARG A 32 -7.95 35.15 2.14
CA ARG A 32 -8.82 34.25 2.87
C ARG A 32 -10.20 34.14 2.23
N ASN A 33 -10.79 35.27 1.86
CA ASN A 33 -12.12 35.31 1.24
C ASN A 33 -12.12 34.66 -0.16
N THR A 34 -11.03 34.80 -0.91
CA THR A 34 -10.88 34.09 -2.20
C THR A 34 -10.84 32.58 -2.03
N ILE A 35 -10.13 32.09 -1.00
CA ILE A 35 -10.08 30.65 -0.69
C ILE A 35 -11.45 30.15 -0.23
N GLU A 36 -12.15 30.89 0.63
CA GLU A 36 -13.50 30.53 1.09
C GLU A 36 -14.49 30.44 -0.09
N GLN A 37 -14.41 31.33 -1.07
CA GLN A 37 -15.24 31.24 -2.29
C GLN A 37 -14.92 29.99 -3.11
N GLN A 38 -13.63 29.68 -3.31
CA GLN A 38 -13.20 28.49 -4.03
C GLN A 38 -13.57 27.19 -3.31
N MET A 39 -13.54 27.17 -1.96
CA MET A 39 -13.98 26.03 -1.16
C MET A 39 -15.49 25.78 -1.27
N VAL A 40 -16.30 26.84 -1.37
CA VAL A 40 -17.76 26.69 -1.55
C VAL A 40 -18.10 26.02 -2.88
N GLU A 41 -17.25 26.14 -3.89
CA GLU A 41 -17.43 25.46 -5.19
C GLU A 41 -17.09 23.96 -5.14
N ASP A 42 -16.34 23.52 -4.12
CA ASP A 42 -15.96 22.12 -3.90
C ASP A 42 -16.38 21.60 -2.52
N ASP A 43 -17.54 20.93 -2.51
CA ASP A 43 -18.10 20.26 -1.33
C ASP A 43 -17.10 19.29 -0.65
N PHE A 44 -16.20 18.66 -1.41
CA PHE A 44 -15.22 17.72 -0.86
C PHE A 44 -14.12 18.45 -0.10
N THR A 45 -13.54 19.50 -0.69
CA THR A 45 -12.52 20.32 -0.03
C THR A 45 -13.11 21.03 1.19
N ASN A 46 -14.33 21.53 1.11
CA ASN A 46 -15.01 22.18 2.24
C ASN A 46 -15.17 21.24 3.45
N ASP A 47 -15.69 20.03 3.24
CA ASP A 47 -15.86 19.01 4.31
C ASP A 47 -14.49 18.58 4.89
N ALA A 48 -13.48 18.41 4.03
CA ALA A 48 -12.14 18.07 4.45
C ALA A 48 -11.50 19.15 5.34
N VAL A 49 -11.62 20.43 4.98
CA VAL A 49 -11.08 21.55 5.75
C VAL A 49 -11.83 21.72 7.07
N GLU A 50 -13.16 21.60 7.09
CA GLU A 50 -13.95 21.64 8.33
C GLU A 50 -13.45 20.57 9.33
N GLY A 51 -13.21 19.35 8.85
CA GLY A 51 -12.62 18.29 9.65
C GLY A 51 -11.24 18.65 10.22
N LEU A 52 -10.37 19.30 9.43
CA LEU A 52 -9.05 19.74 9.88
C LEU A 52 -9.11 20.95 10.83
N GLU A 53 -10.12 21.81 10.71
CA GLU A 53 -10.31 22.95 11.62
C GLU A 53 -10.65 22.53 13.05
N THR A 54 -11.27 21.37 13.23
CA THR A 54 -11.56 20.81 14.57
C THR A 54 -10.30 20.46 15.37
N LEU A 55 -9.14 20.41 14.73
CA LEU A 55 -7.88 20.09 15.37
C LEU A 55 -7.36 21.27 16.19
N THR A 56 -7.19 21.05 17.50
CA THR A 56 -6.78 22.08 18.45
C THR A 56 -5.40 22.67 18.15
N ASN A 57 -4.49 21.88 17.58
CA ASN A 57 -3.12 22.31 17.32
C ASN A 57 -2.77 22.28 15.83
N LYS A 58 -3.19 23.33 15.12
CA LYS A 58 -2.93 23.49 13.67
C LYS A 58 -1.44 23.62 13.33
N ALA A 59 -0.58 24.00 14.30
CA ALA A 59 0.87 24.06 14.09
C ALA A 59 1.52 22.67 13.94
N GLN A 60 0.87 21.61 14.44
CA GLN A 60 1.37 20.23 14.32
C GLN A 60 0.81 19.49 13.09
N LEU A 61 -0.04 20.15 12.30
CA LEU A 61 -0.66 19.56 11.12
C LEU A 61 0.38 19.02 10.11
N PRO A 62 1.46 19.75 9.77
CA PRO A 62 2.48 19.26 8.84
C PRO A 62 3.16 17.98 9.34
N ASP A 63 3.53 17.96 10.62
CA ASP A 63 4.16 16.79 11.26
C ASP A 63 3.22 15.57 11.25
N TYR A 64 1.91 15.81 11.46
CA TYR A 64 0.91 14.75 11.43
C TYR A 64 0.75 14.14 10.04
N VAL A 65 0.71 14.98 9.00
CA VAL A 65 0.67 14.53 7.60
C VAL A 65 1.90 13.70 7.25
N GLU A 66 3.10 14.16 7.64
CA GLU A 66 4.34 13.43 7.39
C GLU A 66 4.32 12.06 8.10
N GLN A 67 3.90 12.03 9.36
CA GLN A 67 3.77 10.80 10.14
C GLN A 67 2.75 9.84 9.52
N LEU A 68 1.60 10.33 9.08
CA LEU A 68 0.56 9.53 8.45
C LEU A 68 1.06 8.90 7.14
N ASN A 69 1.70 9.69 6.28
CA ASN A 69 2.29 9.20 5.03
C ASN A 69 3.35 8.12 5.30
N ARG A 70 4.26 8.37 6.25
CA ARG A 70 5.28 7.40 6.66
C ARG A 70 4.66 6.10 7.19
N GLN A 71 3.60 6.19 8.00
CA GLN A 71 2.89 5.02 8.53
C GLN A 71 2.16 4.25 7.43
N LEU A 72 1.51 4.92 6.48
CA LEU A 72 0.85 4.30 5.33
C LEU A 72 1.86 3.50 4.50
N GLN A 73 2.99 4.11 4.13
CA GLN A 73 4.06 3.44 3.39
C GLN A 73 4.59 2.23 4.15
N LYS A 74 4.82 2.35 5.46
CA LYS A 74 5.25 1.24 6.32
C LYS A 74 4.23 0.10 6.35
N ASN A 75 2.94 0.40 6.46
CA ASN A 75 1.88 -0.60 6.48
C ASN A 75 1.73 -1.33 5.13
N ILE A 76 1.90 -0.62 4.02
CA ILE A 76 1.89 -1.21 2.68
C ILE A 76 3.12 -2.10 2.49
N ALA A 77 4.31 -1.61 2.84
CA ALA A 77 5.56 -2.34 2.72
C ALA A 77 5.56 -3.62 3.58
N THR A 78 5.08 -3.56 4.82
CA THR A 78 4.97 -4.73 5.70
C THR A 78 3.97 -5.75 5.18
N LYS A 79 2.82 -5.33 4.62
CA LYS A 79 1.88 -6.25 3.95
C LYS A 79 2.53 -6.94 2.74
N LYS A 80 3.31 -6.20 1.94
CA LYS A 80 4.06 -6.76 0.80
C LYS A 80 5.12 -7.77 1.28
N GLN A 81 5.88 -7.45 2.32
CA GLN A 81 6.87 -8.34 2.90
C GLN A 81 6.24 -9.59 3.53
N ARG A 82 5.09 -9.47 4.22
CA ARG A 82 4.35 -10.64 4.76
C ARG A 82 3.85 -11.55 3.64
N LYS A 83 3.37 -11.00 2.52
CA LYS A 83 2.99 -11.78 1.34
C LYS A 83 4.21 -12.45 0.68
N ALA A 84 5.35 -11.78 0.61
CA ALA A 84 6.60 -12.35 0.08
C ALA A 84 7.14 -13.50 0.95
N LYS A 85 7.14 -13.34 2.29
CA LYS A 85 7.54 -14.39 3.24
C LYS A 85 6.64 -15.63 3.17
N ARG A 86 5.36 -15.49 2.78
CA ARG A 86 4.44 -16.62 2.57
C ARG A 86 4.70 -17.37 1.25
N LYS A 87 5.36 -16.76 0.27
CA LYS A 87 5.69 -17.42 -1.02
C LYS A 87 6.93 -18.33 -0.93
N LEU A 88 7.68 -18.29 0.16
CA LEU A 88 8.90 -19.10 0.37
C LEU A 88 8.69 -20.18 1.43
N LYS A 89 7.64 -20.97 1.27
CA LYS A 89 7.53 -22.29 1.90
C LYS A 89 7.61 -23.39 0.84
N ASP A 90 8.58 -23.26 -0.06
CA ASP A 90 9.08 -24.42 -0.79
C ASP A 90 9.66 -25.35 0.28
N ASN A 91 8.92 -26.42 0.60
CA ASN A 91 9.31 -27.36 1.63
C ASN A 91 10.31 -28.35 1.01
N PRO A 92 11.64 -28.20 1.22
CA PRO A 92 12.63 -29.04 0.56
C PRO A 92 12.45 -30.53 0.92
N TRP A 93 11.82 -30.82 2.05
CA TRP A 93 11.48 -32.18 2.46
C TRP A 93 10.51 -32.88 1.50
N ILE A 94 9.62 -32.15 0.82
CA ILE A 94 8.70 -32.74 -0.15
C ILE A 94 9.47 -33.24 -1.39
N VAL A 95 10.47 -32.47 -1.85
CA VAL A 95 11.31 -32.82 -3.00
C VAL A 95 12.19 -34.02 -2.65
N ILE A 96 12.77 -34.03 -1.45
CA ILE A 96 13.57 -35.16 -0.95
C ILE A 96 12.73 -36.43 -0.84
N ALA A 97 11.50 -36.35 -0.29
CA ALA A 97 10.61 -37.49 -0.17
C ALA A 97 10.24 -38.10 -1.54
N ILE A 98 9.94 -37.26 -2.53
CA ILE A 98 9.69 -37.70 -3.92
C ILE A 98 10.92 -38.40 -4.51
N GLY A 99 12.12 -37.83 -4.29
CA GLY A 99 13.38 -38.43 -4.74
C GLY A 99 13.62 -39.83 -4.15
N ILE A 100 13.36 -40.01 -2.85
CA ILE A 100 13.50 -41.31 -2.18
C ILE A 100 12.50 -42.34 -2.74
N ILE A 101 11.24 -41.94 -2.94
CA ILE A 101 10.21 -42.84 -3.52
C ILE A 101 10.63 -43.30 -4.92
N LEU A 102 11.08 -42.39 -5.78
CA LEU A 102 11.56 -42.73 -7.11
C LEU A 102 12.79 -43.66 -7.05
N MET A 103 13.71 -43.42 -6.13
CA MET A 103 14.89 -44.26 -5.94
C MET A 103 14.52 -45.69 -5.54
N ILE A 104 13.52 -45.87 -4.67
CA ILE A 104 12.99 -47.19 -4.29
C ILE A 104 12.34 -47.88 -5.49
N CYS A 105 11.58 -47.15 -6.32
CA CYS A 105 10.99 -47.72 -7.54
C CYS A 105 12.05 -48.24 -8.51
N VAL A 106 13.15 -47.49 -8.70
CA VAL A 106 14.26 -47.90 -9.57
C VAL A 106 14.96 -49.15 -9.02
N LEU A 107 15.24 -49.19 -7.72
CA LEU A 107 15.85 -50.35 -7.08
C LEU A 107 14.95 -51.59 -7.15
N GLY A 108 13.65 -51.43 -6.91
CA GLY A 108 12.66 -52.50 -7.04
C GLY A 108 12.62 -53.06 -8.47
N TYR A 109 12.61 -52.19 -9.48
CA TYR A 109 12.71 -52.60 -10.88
C TYR A 109 14.00 -53.36 -11.16
N TYR A 110 15.14 -52.87 -10.65
CA TYR A 110 16.45 -53.51 -10.87
C TYR A 110 16.51 -54.92 -10.29
N VAL A 111 15.98 -55.13 -9.08
CA VAL A 111 15.93 -56.47 -8.45
C VAL A 111 15.05 -57.43 -9.25
N LEU A 112 13.89 -56.98 -9.74
CA LEU A 112 13.01 -57.80 -10.58
C LEU A 112 13.67 -58.15 -11.92
N TYR A 113 14.38 -57.19 -12.52
CA TYR A 113 15.11 -57.39 -13.76
C TYR A 113 16.27 -58.39 -13.59
N LEU A 114 17.04 -58.26 -12.51
CA LEU A 114 18.15 -59.16 -12.22
C LEU A 114 17.66 -60.59 -11.95
N LYS A 115 16.54 -60.74 -11.22
CA LYS A 115 15.93 -62.05 -10.95
C LYS A 115 15.39 -62.71 -12.23
N LYS A 116 14.87 -61.91 -13.17
CA LYS A 116 14.40 -62.39 -14.48
C LYS A 116 15.53 -62.84 -15.40
N ILE A 117 16.74 -62.25 -15.28
CA ILE A 117 17.91 -62.64 -16.10
C ILE A 117 18.53 -63.96 -15.64
N THR A 118 18.48 -64.27 -14.35
CA THR A 118 19.15 -65.44 -13.76
C THR A 118 18.27 -66.73 -13.77
N THR A 119 17.00 -66.63 -14.18
CA THR A 119 16.09 -67.79 -14.36
C THR A 119 15.93 -68.08 -15.84
#